data_AF-U6D4A6-F1
#
_entry.id   AF-U6D4A6-F1
#
_cell.length_a   1.000
_cell.length_b   1.000
_cell.length_c   1.000
_cell.angle_alpha   90.00
_cell.angle_beta   90.00
_cell.angle_gamma   90.00
#
_symmetry.space_group_name_H-M   'P 1'
#
loop_
_entity.id
_entity.type
_entity.pdbx_description
1 polymer ?
#
loop_
_entity_poly.entity_id
_entity_poly.type
_entity_poly.pdbx_seq_one_letter_code
_entity_poly.pdbx_strand_id
1 'polypeptide(L)'
;MAQTKVHRKKRQVAIFIIWMLLWEAGSESIQYSVLEESETGTFVANLTKDLGLRRGELAARGAQVVFKGNRQYLQLDPKTYDLRLNEKLDREELCGSTEPCVLPF
;
A
#
# COMPACT_ATOMS: atom_id res chain seq x y z
N MET A 1 49.14 -24.15 -7.18
CA MET A 1 47.79 -24.04 -6.57
C MET A 1 47.20 -22.62 -6.75
N ALA A 2 46.93 -22.16 -7.97
CA ALA A 2 46.44 -20.79 -8.23
C ALA A 2 45.08 -20.70 -8.95
N GLN A 3 44.58 -21.82 -9.50
CA GLN A 3 43.34 -21.84 -10.30
C GLN A 3 42.05 -22.01 -9.46
N THR A 4 42.16 -22.38 -8.18
CA THR A 4 41.01 -22.67 -7.31
C THR A 4 40.31 -21.43 -6.75
N LYS A 5 41.02 -20.30 -6.62
CA LYS A 5 40.44 -19.03 -6.09
C LYS A 5 39.55 -18.32 -7.11
N VAL A 6 39.92 -18.32 -8.38
CA VAL A 6 39.17 -17.65 -9.47
C VAL A 6 37.82 -18.33 -9.70
N HIS A 7 37.80 -19.67 -9.69
CA HIS A 7 36.58 -20.45 -9.89
C HIS A 7 35.59 -20.31 -8.72
N ARG A 8 36.10 -20.22 -7.48
CA ARG A 8 35.29 -20.01 -6.26
C ARG A 8 34.63 -18.63 -6.23
N LYS A 9 35.35 -17.58 -6.65
CA LYS A 9 34.81 -16.20 -6.74
C LYS A 9 33.72 -16.06 -7.81
N LYS A 10 33.93 -16.62 -9.01
CA LYS A 10 32.91 -16.63 -10.08
C LYS A 10 31.62 -17.35 -9.66
N ARG A 11 31.76 -18.49 -8.96
CA ARG A 11 30.62 -19.26 -8.43
C ARG A 11 29.89 -18.50 -7.32
N GLN A 12 30.61 -17.76 -6.47
CA GLN A 12 30.00 -16.90 -5.45
C GLN A 12 29.18 -15.76 -6.06
N VAL A 13 29.70 -15.08 -7.09
CA VAL A 13 28.97 -14.00 -7.78
C VAL A 13 27.68 -14.52 -8.42
N ALA A 14 27.75 -15.68 -9.09
CA ALA A 14 26.55 -16.29 -9.68
C ALA A 14 25.48 -16.61 -8.63
N ILE A 15 25.88 -17.11 -7.45
CA ILE A 15 24.95 -17.38 -6.34
C ILE A 15 24.28 -16.09 -5.85
N PHE A 16 25.03 -15.00 -5.68
CA PHE A 16 24.44 -13.71 -5.27
C PHE A 16 23.46 -13.16 -6.30
N ILE A 17 23.75 -13.28 -7.60
CA ILE A 17 22.82 -12.88 -8.67
C ILE A 17 21.56 -13.74 -8.65
N ILE A 18 21.69 -15.06 -8.52
CA ILE A 18 20.55 -15.96 -8.41
C ILE A 18 19.70 -15.58 -7.19
N TRP A 19 20.32 -15.26 -6.05
CA TRP A 19 19.60 -14.89 -4.83
C TRP A 19 18.84 -13.56 -4.97
N MET A 20 19.43 -12.56 -5.62
CA MET A 20 18.76 -11.30 -5.95
C MET A 20 17.59 -11.51 -6.91
N LEU A 21 17.72 -12.39 -7.91
CA LEU A 21 16.64 -12.71 -8.84
C LEU A 21 15.50 -13.52 -8.19
N LEU A 22 15.82 -14.31 -7.16
CA LEU A 22 14.84 -15.05 -6.37
C LEU A 22 14.18 -14.20 -5.28
N TRP A 23 14.65 -12.96 -5.05
CA TRP A 23 14.04 -12.06 -4.08
C TRP A 23 12.82 -11.40 -4.72
N GLU A 24 11.64 -11.96 -4.46
CA GLU A 24 10.40 -11.28 -4.82
C GLU A 24 10.07 -10.17 -3.81
N ALA A 25 9.93 -8.95 -4.31
CA ALA A 25 9.27 -7.87 -3.58
C ALA A 25 7.77 -8.00 -3.84
N GLY A 26 7.05 -8.65 -2.93
CA GLY A 26 5.59 -8.72 -2.97
C GLY A 26 4.99 -7.36 -2.61
N SER A 27 4.06 -6.87 -3.44
CA SER A 27 3.15 -5.79 -3.09
C SER A 27 1.76 -6.38 -2.94
N GLU A 28 1.18 -6.28 -1.75
CA GLU A 28 -0.19 -6.69 -1.51
C GLU A 28 -1.10 -5.46 -1.54
N SER A 29 -2.09 -5.46 -2.43
CA SER A 29 -3.10 -4.41 -2.50
C SER A 29 -4.32 -4.82 -1.66
N ILE A 30 -4.69 -4.00 -0.68
CA ILE A 30 -5.91 -4.19 0.11
C ILE A 30 -7.02 -3.35 -0.51
N GLN A 31 -8.21 -3.93 -0.65
CA GLN A 31 -9.39 -3.24 -1.15
C GLN A 31 -10.41 -3.03 -0.03
N TYR A 32 -10.98 -1.83 0.02
CA TYR A 32 -12.00 -1.45 0.97
C TYR A 32 -13.28 -1.04 0.22
N SER A 33 -14.44 -1.41 0.77
CA SER A 33 -15.75 -1.05 0.24
C SER A 33 -16.47 -0.12 1.20
N VAL A 34 -17.05 0.94 0.67
CA VAL A 34 -17.84 1.93 1.41
C VAL A 34 -19.13 2.16 0.64
N LEU A 35 -20.23 2.38 1.36
CA LEU A 35 -21.50 2.72 0.71
C LEU A 35 -21.41 4.10 0.09
N GLU A 36 -21.95 4.26 -1.12
CA GLU A 36 -22.18 5.59 -1.68
C GLU A 36 -23.01 6.43 -0.71
N GLU A 37 -22.84 7.75 -0.78
CA GLU A 37 -23.53 8.69 0.11
C GLU A 37 -23.22 8.62 1.61
N SER A 38 -22.20 7.85 2.01
CA SER A 38 -21.73 7.82 3.41
C SER A 38 -21.32 9.22 3.91
N GLU A 39 -21.60 9.50 5.18
CA GLU A 39 -21.29 10.78 5.80
C GLU A 39 -19.78 11.03 5.90
N THR A 40 -19.37 12.29 5.84
CA THR A 40 -17.99 12.69 6.13
C THR A 40 -17.58 12.25 7.54
N GLY A 41 -16.37 11.73 7.69
CA GLY A 41 -15.84 11.21 8.95
C GLY A 41 -16.16 9.74 9.22
N THR A 42 -16.96 9.09 8.37
CA THR A 42 -17.28 7.67 8.45
C THR A 42 -16.01 6.83 8.49
N PHE A 43 -15.98 5.86 9.40
CA PHE A 43 -14.90 4.90 9.53
C PHE A 43 -14.91 3.92 8.35
N VAL A 44 -13.75 3.75 7.72
CA VAL A 44 -13.56 2.80 6.62
C VAL A 44 -12.78 1.58 7.09
N ALA A 45 -11.61 1.79 7.68
CA ALA A 45 -10.69 0.71 8.05
C ALA A 45 -9.68 1.13 9.13
N ASN A 46 -9.03 0.17 9.79
CA ASN A 46 -7.90 0.45 10.68
C ASN A 46 -6.63 -0.18 10.10
N LEU A 47 -5.75 0.66 9.55
CA LEU A 47 -4.59 0.19 8.79
C LEU A 47 -3.59 -0.58 9.65
N THR A 48 -3.44 -0.23 10.94
CA THR A 48 -2.53 -0.99 11.82
C THR A 48 -3.02 -2.41 12.06
N LYS A 49 -4.34 -2.61 12.23
CA LYS A 49 -4.92 -3.94 12.42
C LYS A 49 -4.87 -4.76 11.14
N ASP A 50 -5.25 -4.16 10.02
CA ASP A 50 -5.35 -4.86 8.74
C ASP A 50 -3.97 -5.27 8.20
N LEU A 51 -2.94 -4.45 8.41
CA LEU A 51 -1.57 -4.76 8.03
C LEU A 51 -0.79 -5.56 9.09
N GLY A 52 -1.40 -5.85 10.24
CA GLY A 52 -0.74 -6.55 11.36
C GLY A 52 0.45 -5.78 11.97
N LEU A 53 0.44 -4.45 11.88
CA LEU A 53 1.51 -3.57 12.34
C LEU A 53 1.28 -3.10 13.78
N ARG A 54 2.36 -2.91 14.55
CA ARG A 54 2.24 -2.36 15.90
C ARG A 54 1.96 -0.86 15.86
N ARG A 55 1.40 -0.34 16.95
CA ARG A 55 1.20 1.11 17.14
C ARG A 55 2.52 1.85 16.94
N GLY A 56 2.51 2.89 16.10
CA GLY A 56 3.67 3.71 15.77
C GLY A 56 4.51 3.21 14.59
N GLU A 57 4.36 1.97 14.14
CA GLU A 57 5.07 1.49 12.95
C GLU A 57 4.64 2.21 11.68
N LEU A 58 3.33 2.50 11.55
CA LEU A 58 2.82 3.28 10.42
C LEU A 58 3.46 4.67 10.36
N ALA A 59 3.54 5.37 11.50
CA ALA A 59 4.17 6.68 11.57
C ALA A 59 5.68 6.62 11.33
N ALA A 60 6.37 5.61 11.87
CA ALA A 60 7.80 5.42 11.63
C ALA A 60 8.12 5.20 10.14
N ARG A 61 7.18 4.63 9.38
CA ARG A 61 7.28 4.42 7.93
C ARG A 61 6.77 5.61 7.10
N GLY A 62 6.25 6.66 7.73
CA GLY A 62 5.72 7.84 7.04
C GLY A 62 4.46 7.54 6.22
N ALA A 63 3.59 6.65 6.73
CA ALA A 63 2.36 6.26 6.03
C ALA A 63 1.46 7.48 5.75
N GLN A 64 1.04 7.63 4.50
CA GLN A 64 0.18 8.70 4.02
C GLN A 64 -0.74 8.18 2.91
N VAL A 65 -1.90 8.80 2.77
CA VAL A 65 -2.87 8.51 1.69
C VAL A 65 -2.63 9.50 0.56
N VAL A 66 -2.52 9.04 -0.69
CA VAL A 66 -2.13 9.90 -1.82
C VAL A 66 -3.05 9.67 -3.01
N PHE A 67 -3.93 10.62 -3.27
CA PHE A 67 -4.79 10.59 -4.44
C PHE A 67 -4.10 11.17 -5.67
N LYS A 68 -4.47 10.63 -6.85
CA LYS A 68 -4.11 11.23 -8.13
C LYS A 68 -5.01 12.44 -8.39
N GLY A 69 -4.56 13.64 -8.03
CA GLY A 69 -5.28 14.89 -8.26
C GLY A 69 -5.23 15.81 -7.04
N ASN A 70 -6.13 16.79 -6.99
CA ASN A 70 -6.18 17.77 -5.89
C ASN A 70 -7.20 17.41 -4.79
N ARG A 71 -8.08 16.44 -5.02
CA ARG A 71 -9.11 16.03 -4.06
C ARG A 71 -8.63 14.83 -3.25
N GLN A 72 -8.90 14.86 -1.94
CA GLN A 72 -8.57 13.79 -1.01
C GLN A 72 -9.87 13.25 -0.43
N TYR A 73 -10.32 12.11 -0.95
CA TYR A 73 -11.58 11.49 -0.53
C TYR A 73 -11.48 10.77 0.82
N LEU A 74 -10.26 10.36 1.18
CA LEU A 74 -9.96 9.64 2.41
C LEU A 74 -8.90 10.39 3.21
N GLN A 75 -9.02 10.31 4.53
CA GLN A 75 -8.09 10.87 5.49
C GLN A 75 -7.64 9.77 6.46
N LEU A 76 -6.34 9.75 6.77
CA LEU A 76 -5.77 8.89 7.80
C LEU A 76 -5.65 9.67 9.11
N ASP A 77 -6.26 9.17 10.17
CA ASP A 77 -6.08 9.72 11.51
C ASP A 77 -4.67 9.40 12.03
N PRO A 78 -3.81 10.39 12.33
CA PRO A 78 -2.44 10.15 12.76
C PRO A 78 -2.31 9.56 14.17
N LYS A 79 -3.38 9.58 14.98
CA LYS A 79 -3.42 9.05 16.35
C LYS A 79 -3.97 7.64 16.38
N THR A 80 -5.09 7.39 15.72
CA THR A 80 -5.75 6.06 15.74
C THR A 80 -5.35 5.17 14.57
N TYR A 81 -4.80 5.75 13.49
CA TYR A 81 -4.53 5.09 12.21
C TYR A 81 -5.80 4.52 11.56
N ASP A 82 -6.95 5.13 11.86
CA ASP A 82 -8.19 4.86 11.15
C ASP A 82 -8.21 5.62 9.83
N LEU A 83 -8.56 4.91 8.77
CA LEU A 83 -8.91 5.49 7.48
C LEU A 83 -10.37 5.94 7.55
N ARG A 84 -10.63 7.20 7.24
CA ARG A 84 -11.95 7.83 7.32
C ARG A 84 -12.29 8.57 6.03
N LEU A 85 -13.58 8.70 5.76
CA LEU A 85 -14.06 9.56 4.66
C LEU A 85 -13.81 11.03 5.00
N ASN A 86 -13.29 11.77 4.04
CA ASN A 86 -13.09 13.21 4.13
C ASN A 86 -14.21 14.00 3.43
N GLU A 87 -14.85 13.40 2.42
CA GLU A 87 -16.00 13.96 1.73
C GLU A 87 -16.99 12.87 1.32
N LYS A 88 -18.24 13.25 1.03
CA LYS A 88 -19.28 12.35 0.55
C LYS A 88 -18.90 11.86 -0.86
N LEU A 89 -18.93 10.54 -1.07
CA LEU A 89 -18.61 9.94 -2.36
C LEU A 89 -19.83 9.95 -3.28
N ASP A 90 -19.66 10.53 -4.46
CA ASP A 90 -20.62 10.52 -5.57
C ASP A 90 -20.06 9.61 -6.68
N ARG A 91 -20.76 8.52 -6.99
CA ARG A 91 -20.28 7.50 -7.94
C ARG A 91 -20.20 8.07 -9.35
N GLU A 92 -21.16 8.90 -9.72
CA GLU A 92 -21.27 9.52 -11.03
C GLU A 92 -20.10 10.49 -11.25
N GLU A 93 -19.67 11.22 -10.21
CA GLU A 93 -18.48 12.09 -10.28
C GLU A 93 -17.17 11.28 -10.32
N LEU A 94 -17.07 10.18 -9.58
CA LEU A 94 -15.84 9.39 -9.45
C LEU A 94 -15.57 8.47 -10.65
N CYS A 95 -16.58 7.72 -11.06
CA CYS A 95 -16.45 6.60 -12.00
C CYS A 95 -17.39 6.72 -13.22
N GLY A 96 -18.35 7.65 -13.18
CA GLY A 96 -19.42 7.74 -14.17
C GLY A 96 -20.21 6.44 -14.24
N SER A 97 -20.30 5.86 -15.43
CA SER A 97 -21.01 4.60 -15.68
C SER A 97 -20.13 3.34 -15.54
N THR A 98 -18.90 3.47 -15.03
CA THR A 98 -17.95 2.35 -14.96
C THR A 98 -18.29 1.39 -13.82
N GLU A 99 -18.38 0.09 -14.13
CA GLU A 99 -18.66 -0.97 -13.16
C GLU A 99 -17.58 -2.08 -13.26
N PRO A 100 -16.93 -2.49 -12.16
CA PRO A 100 -17.05 -1.93 -10.80
C PRO A 100 -16.39 -0.55 -10.66
N CYS A 101 -16.98 0.33 -9.84
CA CYS A 101 -16.36 1.61 -9.49
C CYS A 101 -15.27 1.38 -8.44
N VAL A 102 -14.02 1.65 -8.81
CA VAL A 102 -12.84 1.49 -7.94
C VAL A 102 -12.09 2.81 -7.91
N LEU A 103 -11.88 3.33 -6.71
CA LEU A 103 -11.15 4.56 -6.46
C LEU A 103 -9.69 4.24 -6.05
N PRO A 104 -8.68 4.51 -6.90
CA PRO A 104 -7.28 4.30 -6.54
C PRO A 104 -6.73 5.47 -5.70
N PHE A 105 -5.95 5.16 -4.66
CA PHE A 105 -5.31 6.11 -3.74
C PHE A 105 -4.05 5.55 -3.07
#